data_AF-A0A366X1T5-F1
#
_entry.id   AF-A0A366X1T5-F1
#
_cell.length_a   1.000
_cell.length_b   1.000
_cell.length_c   1.000
_cell.angle_alpha   90.00
_cell.angle_beta   90.00
_cell.angle_gamma   90.00
#
_symmetry.space_group_name_H-M   'P 1'
#
loop_
_entity.id
_entity.type
_entity.pdbx_description
1 polymer ?
#
loop_
_entity_poly.entity_id
_entity_poly.type
_entity_poly.pdbx_seq_one_letter_code
_entity_poly.pdbx_strand_id
1 'polypeptide(L)' 'MTLKNQVVTLFCQLRLSEQESSGEKARAFISDAMRQMRRMPEYRSGKATLNLADNLRLLGDPMPLHA' A
#
# COMPACT_ATOMS: atom_id res chain seq x y z
N MET A 1 17.46 17.95 -7.58
CA MET A 1 16.04 18.32 -7.63
C MET A 1 15.37 17.79 -6.37
N THR A 2 14.95 18.70 -5.49
CA THR A 2 14.41 18.39 -4.16
C THR A 2 12.88 18.30 -4.22
N LEU A 3 12.36 17.08 -4.08
CA LEU A 3 10.94 16.73 -4.15
C LEU A 3 10.20 17.25 -2.90
N LYS A 4 9.79 18.52 -2.89
CA LYS A 4 8.82 19.05 -1.92
C LYS A 4 7.42 18.97 -2.55
N ASN A 5 6.57 18.13 -1.97
CA ASN A 5 5.12 18.02 -2.21
C ASN A 5 4.69 17.50 -3.59
N GLN A 6 4.99 16.24 -3.91
CA GLN A 6 4.30 15.54 -5.01
C GLN A 6 3.09 14.78 -4.49
N VAL A 7 1.91 15.17 -4.95
CA VAL A 7 0.71 14.33 -4.89
C VAL A 7 0.78 13.37 -6.06
N VAL A 8 0.62 12.07 -5.79
CA VAL A 8 0.57 11.02 -6.82
C VAL A 8 -0.81 10.38 -6.82
N THR A 9 -1.32 10.08 -8.01
CA THR A 9 -2.60 9.37 -8.19
C THR A 9 -2.31 7.92 -8.54
N LEU A 10 -2.85 7.00 -7.76
CA LEU A 10 -2.73 5.55 -7.96
C LEU A 10 -4.07 4.97 -8.41
N PHE A 11 -4.03 3.99 -9.30
CA PHE A 11 -5.21 3.28 -9.78
C PHE A 11 -5.16 1.83 -9.31
N CYS A 12 -5.78 1.53 -8.16
CA CYS A 12 -5.76 0.19 -7.58
C CYS A 12 -6.84 -0.69 -8.23
N GLN A 13 -6.44 -1.86 -8.74
CA GLN A 13 -7.38 -2.87 -9.23
C GLN A 13 -7.48 -4.00 -8.21
N LEU A 14 -8.59 -4.05 -7.50
CA LEU A 14 -8.83 -5.06 -6.47
C LEU A 14 -9.76 -6.13 -7.00
N ARG A 15 -9.31 -7.39 -6.99
CA ARG A 15 -10.14 -8.55 -7.32
C ARG A 15 -10.72 -9.12 -6.04
N LEU A 16 -11.81 -8.52 -5.57
CA LEU A 16 -12.45 -8.86 -4.31
C LEU A 16 -13.83 -9.44 -4.57
N SER A 17 -14.21 -10.45 -3.78
CA SER A 17 -15.58 -10.97 -3.78
C SER A 17 -16.52 -9.98 -3.08
N GLU A 18 -17.81 -9.97 -3.45
CA GLU A 18 -18.82 -9.12 -2.81
C GLU A 18 -18.95 -9.41 -1.30
N GLN A 19 -18.66 -10.65 -0.90
CA GLN A 19 -18.76 -11.15 0.46
C GLN A 19 -17.62 -10.66 1.40
N GLU A 20 -16.60 -9.99 0.86
CA GLU A 20 -15.49 -9.52 1.68
C GLU A 20 -15.88 -8.37 2.61
N SER A 21 -15.38 -8.44 3.84
CA SER A 21 -15.55 -7.43 4.85
C SER A 21 -14.86 -6.12 4.46
N SER A 22 -15.32 -5.01 5.04
CA SER A 22 -14.67 -3.70 4.84
C SER A 22 -13.19 -3.70 5.25
N GLY A 23 -12.81 -4.51 6.23
CA GLY A 23 -11.42 -4.69 6.65
C GLY A 23 -10.56 -5.31 5.56
N GLU A 24 -11.02 -6.42 4.97
CA GLU A 24 -10.31 -7.11 3.86
C GLU A 24 -10.14 -6.20 2.64
N LYS A 25 -11.19 -5.45 2.29
CA LYS A 25 -11.15 -4.44 1.22
C LYS A 25 -10.09 -3.37 1.47
N ALA A 26 -10.02 -2.85 2.70
CA ALA A 26 -9.00 -1.86 3.08
C ALA A 26 -7.58 -2.45 3.01
N ARG A 27 -7.38 -3.70 3.46
CA ARG A 27 -6.08 -4.38 3.36
C ARG A 27 -5.64 -4.56 1.91
N ALA A 28 -6.55 -5.06 1.07
CA ALA A 28 -6.28 -5.27 -0.36
C ALA A 28 -5.93 -3.94 -1.05
N PHE A 29 -6.66 -2.87 -0.75
CA PHE A 29 -6.35 -1.53 -1.25
C PHE A 29 -4.94 -1.06 -0.88
N ILE A 30 -4.59 -1.14 0.41
CA ILE A 30 -3.27 -0.71 0.91
C ILE A 30 -2.16 -1.55 0.29
N SER A 31 -2.35 -2.88 0.19
CA SER A 31 -1.38 -3.79 -0.43
C SER A 31 -1.12 -3.43 -1.90
N ASP A 32 -2.16 -3.14 -2.66
CA ASP A 32 -2.04 -2.73 -4.06
C ASP A 32 -1.32 -1.39 -4.21
N ALA A 33 -1.73 -0.38 -3.44
CA ALA A 33 -1.11 0.94 -3.43
C ALA A 33 0.38 0.86 -3.08
N MET A 34 0.73 0.08 -2.06
CA MET A 34 2.11 -0.16 -1.65
C MET A 34 2.93 -0.83 -2.75
N ARG A 35 2.33 -1.80 -3.46
CA ARG A 35 2.98 -2.46 -4.60
C ARG A 35 3.27 -1.48 -5.73
N GLN A 36 2.34 -0.59 -6.04
CA GLN A 36 2.54 0.44 -7.08
C GLN A 36 3.63 1.42 -6.68
N MET A 37 3.59 1.94 -5.46
CA MET A 37 4.61 2.88 -4.97
C MET A 37 6.01 2.25 -4.96
N ARG A 38 6.17 0.99 -4.52
CA ARG A 38 7.46 0.28 -4.55
C ARG A 38 8.05 0.10 -5.95
N ARG A 39 7.22 0.19 -6.99
CA ARG A 39 7.67 0.12 -8.40
C ARG A 39 8.12 1.48 -8.95
N MET A 40 7.81 2.59 -8.29
CA MET A 40 8.27 3.89 -8.71
C MET A 40 9.80 4.01 -8.54
N PRO A 41 10.53 4.66 -9.45
CA PRO A 41 12.00 4.69 -9.45
C PRO A 41 12.63 5.18 -8.14
N GLU A 42 11.97 6.12 -7.46
CA GLU A 42 12.40 6.75 -6.21
C GLU A 42 12.53 5.72 -5.08
N TYR A 43 11.54 4.83 -4.98
CA TYR A 43 11.48 3.80 -3.94
C TYR A 43 12.14 2.49 -4.40
N ARG A 44 12.00 2.14 -5.68
CA ARG A 44 12.59 0.91 -6.27
C ARG A 44 14.11 0.88 -6.14
N SER A 45 14.77 2.03 -6.27
CA SER A 45 16.22 2.13 -6.18
C SER A 45 16.76 2.07 -4.74
N GLY A 46 15.88 2.01 -3.72
CA GLY A 46 16.26 2.04 -2.31
C GLY A 46 16.75 3.41 -1.82
N LYS A 47 16.72 4.44 -2.67
CA LYS A 47 17.16 5.80 -2.35
C LYS A 47 16.17 6.54 -1.45
N ALA A 48 14.91 6.13 -1.44
CA ALA A 48 13.87 6.64 -0.55
C ALA A 48 13.14 5.48 0.14
N THR A 49 12.81 5.65 1.42
CA THR A 49 11.98 4.71 2.17
C THR A 49 10.52 5.13 2.11
N LEU A 50 9.64 4.14 2.07
CA LEU A 50 8.20 4.37 2.07
C LEU A 50 7.65 4.07 3.46
N ASN A 51 7.24 5.11 4.17
CA ASN A 51 6.65 5.02 5.50
C ASN A 51 5.15 5.28 5.42
N LEU A 52 4.37 4.31 5.87
CA LEU A 52 2.94 4.47 6.08
C LEU A 52 2.69 5.04 7.48
N ALA A 53 1.64 5.85 7.60
CA ALA A 53 1.11 6.23 8.91
C ALA A 53 0.67 4.97 9.68
N ASP A 54 0.77 5.01 11.01
CA ASP A 54 0.64 3.82 11.85
C ASP A 54 -0.75 3.15 11.71
N ASN A 55 -1.79 3.95 11.55
CA ASN A 55 -3.15 3.47 11.30
C ASN A 55 -3.29 2.68 9.97
N LEU A 56 -2.43 2.93 8.99
CA LEU A 56 -2.41 2.19 7.72
C LEU A 56 -1.48 0.98 7.77
N ARG A 57 -0.42 1.01 8.59
CA ARG A 57 0.46 -0.16 8.81
C ARG A 57 -0.28 -1.35 9.40
N LEU A 58 -1.14 -1.10 10.39
CA LEU A 58 -1.96 -2.12 11.06
C LEU A 58 -2.94 -2.85 10.11
N LEU A 59 -3.22 -2.27 8.94
CA LEU A 59 -4.05 -2.87 7.90
C LEU A 59 -3.23 -3.54 6.78
N GLY A 60 -1.97 -3.13 6.59
CA GLY A 60 -1.11 -3.58 5.50
C GLY A 60 -0.24 -4.80 5.85
N ASP A 61 -0.03 -5.10 7.13
CA ASP A 61 0.72 -6.29 7.52
C ASP A 61 -0.12 -7.56 7.32
N PRO A 62 0.44 -8.61 6.70
CA PRO A 62 -0.19 -9.92 6.75
C PRO A 62 -0.25 -10.34 8.22
N MET A 63 -1.45 -10.47 8.77
CA MET A 63 -1.64 -11.13 10.06
C MET A 63 -0.91 -12.49 9.98
N PRO A 64 -0.08 -12.88 10.96
CA PRO A 64 0.44 -14.23 10.98
C PRO A 64 -0.76 -15.17 11.05
N LEU A 65 -0.94 -15.99 10.02
CA LEU A 65 -1.81 -17.16 10.09
C LEU A 65 -1.19 -18.05 11.18
N HIS A 66 -1.69 -17.94 12.41
CA HIS A 66 -1.46 -18.96 13.40
C HIS A 66 -2.08 -20.25 12.86
N ALA A 67 -1.19 -21.22 12.62
CA ALA A 67 -1.50 -22.62 12.34
C ALA A 67 -2.26 -23.28 13.50
#